data_AF-A0A117MI15-F1
#
_entry.id   AF-A0A117MI15-F1
#
_cell.length_a   1.000
_cell.length_b   1.000
_cell.length_c   1.000
_cell.angle_alpha   90.00
_cell.angle_beta   90.00
_cell.angle_gamma   90.00
#
_symmetry.space_group_name_H-M   'P 1'
#
loop_
_entity.id
_entity.type
_entity.pdbx_description
1 polymer ?
#
loop_
_entity_poly.entity_id
_entity_poly.type
_entity_poly.pdbx_seq_one_letter_code
_entity_poly.pdbx_strand_id
1 'polypeptide(L)'
;MMQSAVREESFNSVRVFWLDYDLIWERLQARIGVLESHPEIRKVIIFGSFPEKRAVPGSDLDLLIIVDPTDLPILDRIEYYQPFFEGIGIGVDIFPLTEDELHMPIAQKALSDGALLFER
;
A
#
# COMPACT_ATOMS: atom_id res chain seq x y z
N MET A 1 -3.74 20.61 10.34
CA MET A 1 -4.13 20.71 8.92
C MET A 1 -3.30 19.68 8.16
N MET A 2 -3.94 18.69 7.55
CA MET A 2 -3.24 17.63 6.81
C MET A 2 -2.94 18.12 5.40
N GLN A 3 -1.67 18.16 5.00
CA GLN A 3 -1.28 18.50 3.64
C GLN A 3 -1.47 17.28 2.73
N SER A 4 -2.37 17.41 1.75
CA SER A 4 -2.49 16.46 0.63
C SER A 4 -1.14 16.31 -0.08
N ALA A 5 -0.78 15.08 -0.45
CA ALA A 5 0.43 14.77 -1.24
C ALA A 5 0.30 15.15 -2.73
N VAL A 6 -0.79 15.82 -3.07
CA VAL A 6 -1.12 16.27 -4.41
C VAL A 6 -0.73 17.75 -4.51
N ARG A 7 0.29 18.05 -5.32
CA ARG A 7 0.73 19.43 -5.59
C ARG A 7 0.03 19.94 -6.85
N GLU A 8 -0.60 21.11 -6.75
CA GLU A 8 -1.28 21.78 -7.86
C GLU A 8 -0.36 22.86 -8.45
N GLU A 9 0.00 22.73 -9.73
CA GLU A 9 0.49 23.86 -10.53
C GLU A 9 -0.38 24.03 -11.77
N SER A 10 -0.64 25.29 -12.14
CA SER A 10 -1.49 25.65 -13.27
C SER A 10 -0.64 26.18 -14.43
N PHE A 11 -0.74 25.55 -15.59
CA PHE A 11 -0.21 26.08 -16.85
C PHE A 11 -1.37 26.13 -17.86
N ASN A 12 -1.75 27.35 -18.29
CA ASN A 12 -2.64 27.62 -19.42
C ASN A 12 -3.82 26.65 -19.62
N SER A 13 -4.74 26.62 -18.65
CA SER A 13 -6.02 25.87 -18.66
C SER A 13 -5.96 24.35 -18.40
N VAL A 14 -4.79 23.78 -18.08
CA VAL A 14 -4.67 22.38 -17.66
C VAL A 14 -4.23 22.33 -16.19
N ARG A 15 -5.00 21.62 -15.37
CA ARG A 15 -4.64 21.30 -13.97
C ARG A 15 -3.68 20.11 -14.00
N VAL A 16 -2.41 20.32 -13.64
CA VAL A 16 -1.44 19.23 -13.52
C VAL A 16 -1.30 18.91 -12.03
N PHE A 17 -1.86 17.79 -11.62
CA PHE A 17 -1.64 17.22 -10.30
C PHE A 17 -0.31 16.49 -10.34
N TRP A 18 0.64 16.85 -9.47
CA TRP A 18 1.87 16.08 -9.30
C TRP A 18 1.72 15.21 -8.06
N LEU A 19 1.96 13.91 -8.21
CA LEU A 19 2.08 12.99 -7.09
C LEU A 19 3.45 13.21 -6.44
N ASP A 20 3.49 13.64 -5.17
CA ASP A 20 4.74 13.74 -4.43
C ASP A 20 5.19 12.33 -4.00
N TYR A 21 5.86 11.64 -4.92
CA TYR A 21 6.30 10.25 -4.77
C TYR A 21 7.18 10.07 -3.53
N ASP A 22 8.10 11.01 -3.31
CA ASP A 22 9.05 10.95 -2.18
C ASP A 22 8.31 11.10 -0.84
N LEU A 23 7.36 12.04 -0.75
CA LEU A 23 6.54 12.22 0.44
C LEU A 23 5.65 10.99 0.72
N ILE A 24 5.05 10.39 -0.31
CA ILE A 24 4.25 9.17 -0.16
C ILE A 24 5.13 8.01 0.31
N TRP A 25 6.30 7.86 -0.30
CA TRP A 25 7.26 6.82 0.08
C TRP A 25 7.73 6.99 1.53
N GLU A 26 8.08 8.20 1.96
CA GLU A 26 8.46 8.51 3.34
C GLU A 26 7.35 8.12 4.33
N ARG A 27 6.11 8.54 4.05
CA ARG A 27 4.95 8.21 4.90
C ARG A 27 4.67 6.72 4.92
N LEU A 28 4.75 6.04 3.78
CA LEU A 28 4.57 4.60 3.68
C LEU A 28 5.62 3.87 4.53
N GLN A 29 6.90 4.21 4.40
CA GLN A 29 7.98 3.61 5.20
C GLN A 29 7.74 3.81 6.71
N ALA A 30 7.26 4.99 7.12
CA ALA A 30 6.87 5.23 8.51
C ALA A 30 5.72 4.31 8.97
N ARG A 31 4.74 4.00 8.10
CA ARG A 31 3.67 3.03 8.41
C ARG A 31 4.19 1.60 8.47
N ILE A 32 5.06 1.20 7.54
CA ILE A 32 5.70 -0.12 7.56
C ILE A 32 6.46 -0.33 8.87
N GLY A 33 7.20 0.67 9.36
CA GLY A 33 7.90 0.59 10.64
C GLY A 33 6.98 0.31 11.84
N VAL A 34 5.71 0.73 11.80
CA VAL A 34 4.71 0.37 12.82
C VAL A 34 4.32 -1.10 12.69
N LEU A 35 4.13 -1.60 11.46
CA LEU A 35 3.77 -3.00 11.19
C LEU A 35 4.88 -3.98 11.61
N GLU A 36 6.14 -3.57 11.64
CA GLU A 36 7.23 -4.45 12.14
C GLU A 36 7.05 -4.86 13.61
N SER A 37 6.29 -4.07 14.38
CA SER A 37 5.96 -4.36 15.78
C SER A 37 4.83 -5.39 15.94
N HIS A 38 4.15 -5.75 14.84
CA HIS A 38 3.08 -6.74 14.79
C HIS A 38 3.65 -8.11 14.41
N PRO A 39 3.82 -9.04 15.37
CA PRO A 39 4.51 -10.30 15.11
C PRO A 39 3.80 -11.22 14.12
N GLU A 40 2.50 -11.06 13.98
CA GLU A 40 1.65 -11.79 13.04
C GLU A 40 1.91 -11.40 11.58
N ILE A 41 2.55 -10.26 11.31
CA ILE A 41 2.87 -9.83 9.95
C ILE A 41 4.20 -10.45 9.53
N ARG A 42 4.17 -11.27 8.47
CA ARG A 42 5.32 -12.00 7.94
C ARG A 42 5.99 -11.27 6.79
N LYS A 43 5.20 -10.64 5.93
CA LYS A 43 5.72 -9.98 4.73
C LYS A 43 4.82 -8.83 4.30
N VAL A 44 5.40 -7.76 3.78
CA VAL A 44 4.66 -6.69 3.11
C VAL A 44 5.29 -6.42 1.75
N ILE A 45 4.48 -6.48 0.70
CA ILE A 45 4.89 -6.29 -0.68
C ILE A 45 4.03 -5.18 -1.28
N ILE A 46 4.67 -4.16 -1.83
CA ILE A 46 3.99 -3.17 -2.66
C ILE A 46 3.99 -3.63 -4.11
N PHE A 47 2.86 -3.51 -4.78
CA PHE A 47 2.74 -3.89 -6.18
C PHE A 47 1.87 -2.88 -6.95
N GLY A 48 1.52 -3.23 -8.18
CA GLY A 48 0.69 -2.37 -9.02
C GLY A 48 1.49 -1.23 -9.65
N SER A 49 0.83 -0.09 -9.82
CA SER A 49 1.36 1.01 -10.66
C SER A 49 2.43 1.88 -9.97
N PHE A 50 2.50 1.83 -8.63
CA PHE A 50 3.39 2.69 -7.85
C PHE A 50 4.88 2.27 -7.95
N PRO A 51 5.27 0.99 -7.74
CA PRO A 51 6.68 0.58 -7.83
C PRO A 51 7.32 0.86 -9.20
N GLU A 52 6.53 0.84 -10.26
CA GLU A 52 7.00 1.08 -11.63
C GLU A 52 7.09 2.58 -11.98
N LYS A 53 6.85 3.48 -11.02
CA LYS A 53 6.76 4.94 -11.23
C LYS A 53 5.75 5.33 -12.32
N ARG A 54 4.74 4.47 -12.55
CA ARG A 54 3.63 4.70 -13.48
C ARG A 54 2.40 5.27 -12.77
N ALA A 55 2.45 5.43 -11.45
CA ALA A 55 1.38 6.02 -10.66
C ALA A 55 1.05 7.43 -11.16
N VAL A 56 -0.18 7.60 -11.62
CA VAL A 56 -0.77 8.88 -11.99
C VAL A 56 -1.54 9.45 -10.79
N PRO A 57 -1.81 10.78 -10.76
CA PRO A 57 -2.70 11.36 -9.77
C PRO A 57 -4.05 10.64 -9.75
N GLY A 58 -4.41 10.09 -8.60
CA GLY A 58 -5.62 9.26 -8.41
C GLY A 58 -5.40 7.75 -8.48
N SER A 59 -4.15 7.28 -8.61
CA SER A 59 -3.82 5.85 -8.39
C SER A 59 -3.89 5.53 -6.91
N ASP A 60 -4.20 4.30 -6.54
CA ASP A 60 -4.08 3.81 -5.17
C ASP A 60 -2.75 3.06 -4.97
N LEU A 61 -2.31 2.89 -3.72
CA LEU A 61 -1.19 2.01 -3.38
C LEU A 61 -1.71 0.60 -3.12
N ASP A 62 -1.27 -0.37 -3.92
CA ASP A 62 -1.62 -1.77 -3.72
C ASP A 62 -0.60 -2.47 -2.81
N LEU A 63 -1.04 -2.99 -1.67
CA LEU A 63 -0.18 -3.68 -0.69
C LEU A 63 -0.68 -5.10 -0.39
N LEU A 64 0.16 -6.10 -0.65
CA LEU A 64 -0.03 -7.45 -0.14
C LEU A 64 0.61 -7.54 1.24
N ILE A 65 -0.17 -7.93 2.24
CA ILE A 65 0.31 -8.15 3.61
C ILE A 65 0.14 -9.64 3.91
N ILE A 66 1.24 -10.37 4.02
CA ILE A 66 1.21 -11.78 4.39
C ILE A 66 1.22 -11.87 5.91
N VAL A 67 0.19 -12.51 6.48
CA VAL A 67 0.00 -12.67 7.93
C VAL A 67 0.04 -14.14 8.33
N ASP A 68 0.24 -14.39 9.61
CA ASP A 68 0.12 -15.71 10.22
C ASP A 68 -1.26 -16.33 9.96
N PRO A 69 -1.37 -17.67 9.96
CA PRO A 69 -2.64 -18.37 9.80
C PRO A 69 -3.70 -17.88 10.78
N THR A 70 -4.90 -17.63 10.26
CA THR A 70 -6.04 -17.15 11.05
C THR A 70 -7.35 -17.58 10.42
N ASP A 71 -8.36 -17.82 11.26
CA ASP A 71 -9.72 -18.14 10.83
C ASP A 71 -10.56 -16.88 10.52
N LEU A 72 -9.98 -15.68 10.70
CA LEU A 72 -10.67 -14.43 10.39
C LEU A 72 -10.92 -14.28 8.88
N PRO A 73 -12.15 -13.91 8.47
CA PRO A 73 -12.44 -13.55 7.09
C PRO A 73 -11.50 -12.46 6.56
N ILE A 74 -11.22 -12.49 5.25
CA ILE A 74 -10.36 -11.48 4.60
C ILE A 74 -10.92 -10.06 4.83
N LEU A 75 -12.24 -9.87 4.78
CA LEU A 75 -12.87 -8.56 5.00
C LEU A 75 -12.58 -8.00 6.40
N ASP A 76 -12.72 -8.82 7.43
CA ASP A 76 -12.45 -8.43 8.81
C ASP A 76 -10.96 -8.07 9.01
N ARG A 77 -10.06 -8.79 8.32
CA ARG A 77 -8.64 -8.44 8.29
C ARG A 77 -8.38 -7.12 7.58
N ILE A 78 -9.05 -6.85 6.47
CA ILE A 78 -8.95 -5.55 5.78
C ILE A 78 -9.40 -4.45 6.73
N GLU A 79 -10.55 -4.58 7.38
CA GLU A 79 -11.04 -3.60 8.35
C GLU A 79 -10.05 -3.37 9.52
N TYR A 80 -9.35 -4.42 9.95
CA TYR A 80 -8.35 -4.33 11.00
C TYR A 80 -7.07 -3.59 10.55
N TYR A 81 -6.54 -3.89 9.36
CA TYR A 81 -5.26 -3.35 8.90
C TYR A 81 -5.38 -2.03 8.13
N GLN A 82 -6.53 -1.72 7.53
CA GLN A 82 -6.73 -0.51 6.73
C GLN A 82 -6.40 0.79 7.49
N PRO A 83 -6.77 0.96 8.78
CA PRO A 83 -6.49 2.18 9.53
C PRO A 83 -5.00 2.51 9.69
N PHE A 84 -4.09 1.51 9.61
CA PHE A 84 -2.65 1.73 9.71
C PHE A 84 -2.10 2.58 8.56
N PHE A 85 -2.79 2.59 7.43
CA PHE A 85 -2.39 3.30 6.21
C PHE A 85 -3.10 4.65 6.03
N GLU A 86 -3.93 5.06 6.99
CA GLU A 86 -4.54 6.39 6.96
C GLU A 86 -3.48 7.51 6.98
N GLY A 87 -3.77 8.63 6.33
CA GLY A 87 -2.89 9.80 6.34
C GLY A 87 -1.66 9.72 5.43
N ILE A 88 -1.51 8.67 4.61
CA ILE A 88 -0.48 8.64 3.55
C ILE A 88 -0.72 9.77 2.52
N GLY A 89 -1.99 10.15 2.30
CA GLY A 89 -2.39 11.24 1.39
C GLY A 89 -2.81 10.77 0.01
N ILE A 90 -2.97 9.45 -0.15
CA ILE A 90 -3.51 8.74 -1.31
C ILE A 90 -4.28 7.51 -0.80
N GLY A 91 -5.17 6.93 -1.61
CA GLY A 91 -5.84 5.69 -1.25
C GLY A 91 -4.85 4.52 -1.21
N VAL A 92 -5.13 3.55 -0.35
CA VAL A 92 -4.30 2.36 -0.17
C VAL A 92 -5.21 1.17 -0.15
N ASP A 93 -5.05 0.28 -1.11
CA ASP A 93 -5.76 -0.98 -1.19
C ASP A 93 -4.88 -2.08 -0.58
N ILE A 94 -5.36 -2.70 0.48
CA ILE A 94 -4.62 -3.75 1.19
C ILE A 94 -5.24 -5.13 0.96
N PHE A 95 -4.36 -6.12 0.88
CA PHE A 95 -4.71 -7.51 0.71
C PHE A 95 -4.03 -8.32 1.83
N PRO A 96 -4.64 -8.42 3.03
CA PRO A 96 -4.10 -9.18 4.14
C PRO A 96 -4.42 -10.67 3.97
N LEU A 97 -3.44 -11.45 3.50
CA LEU A 97 -3.61 -12.86 3.15
C LEU A 97 -2.71 -13.77 3.99
N THR A 98 -3.17 -14.98 4.27
CA THR A 98 -2.32 -16.04 4.85
C THR A 98 -1.55 -16.75 3.73
N GLU A 99 -0.55 -17.58 4.09
CA GLU A 99 0.18 -18.37 3.10
C GLU A 99 -0.74 -19.30 2.27
N ASP A 100 -1.77 -19.87 2.89
CA ASP A 100 -2.72 -20.76 2.23
C ASP A 100 -3.56 -20.04 1.16
N GLU A 101 -3.70 -18.72 1.26
CA GLU A 101 -4.48 -17.87 0.35
C GLU A 101 -3.64 -17.29 -0.80
N LEU A 102 -2.32 -17.55 -0.83
CA LEU A 102 -1.43 -17.01 -1.85
C LEU A 102 -1.69 -17.55 -3.25
N HIS A 103 -2.52 -18.59 -3.39
CA HIS A 103 -2.98 -19.08 -4.69
C HIS A 103 -3.90 -18.10 -5.43
N MET A 104 -4.42 -17.06 -4.76
CA MET A 104 -5.28 -16.06 -5.38
C MET A 104 -4.53 -15.24 -6.45
N PRO A 105 -5.18 -14.87 -7.58
CA PRO A 105 -4.51 -14.14 -8.67
C PRO A 105 -3.83 -12.82 -8.23
N ILE A 106 -4.43 -12.12 -7.27
CA ILE A 106 -3.88 -10.87 -6.74
C ILE A 106 -2.57 -11.09 -5.98
N ALA A 107 -2.49 -12.16 -5.19
CA ALA A 107 -1.29 -12.54 -4.46
C ALA A 107 -0.19 -12.97 -5.42
N GLN A 108 -0.52 -13.78 -6.43
CA GLN A 108 0.42 -14.19 -7.47
C GLN A 108 1.00 -13.00 -8.24
N LYS A 109 0.15 -12.01 -8.57
CA LYS A 109 0.61 -10.75 -9.20
C LYS A 109 1.59 -10.00 -8.30
N ALA A 110 1.25 -9.82 -7.02
CA ALA A 110 2.11 -9.13 -6.08
C ALA A 110 3.44 -9.84 -5.86
N LEU A 111 3.44 -11.18 -5.80
CA LEU A 111 4.66 -11.99 -5.64
C LEU A 111 5.56 -11.97 -6.89
N SER A 112 4.98 -11.85 -8.08
CA SER A 112 5.73 -11.80 -9.35
C SER A 112 6.37 -10.44 -9.60
N ASP A 113 5.56 -9.38 -9.47
CA ASP A 113 5.91 -8.05 -10.00
C ASP A 113 6.09 -7.01 -8.89
N GLY A 114 5.82 -7.37 -7.64
CA GLY A 114 5.90 -6.47 -6.50
C GLY A 114 7.31 -6.25 -5.97
N ALA A 115 7.49 -5.14 -5.26
CA ALA A 115 8.69 -4.83 -4.51
C ALA A 115 8.48 -5.16 -3.03
N LEU A 116 9.45 -5.86 -2.45
CA LEU A 116 9.44 -6.18 -1.03
C LEU A 116 9.65 -4.91 -0.19
N LEU A 117 8.73 -4.64 0.74
CA LEU A 117 8.88 -3.58 1.74
C LEU A 117 9.42 -4.10 3.07
N PHE A 118 8.96 -5.28 3.49
CA PHE A 118 9.28 -5.89 4.76
C PHE A 118 9.14 -7.41 4.71
N GLU A 119 10.00 -8.16 5.40
CA GLU A 119 9.91 -9.62 5.56
C GLU A 119 10.53 -10.07 6.90
N ARG A 120 9.99 -11.17 7.45
CA ARG A 120 10.43 -11.83 8.67
C ARG A 120 10.53 -13.35 8.54
#